data_AF-A0A929VMU6-F1
#
_entry.id   AF-A0A929VMU6-F1
#
_cell.length_a   1.000
_cell.length_b   1.000
_cell.length_c   1.000
_cell.angle_alpha   90.00
_cell.angle_beta   90.00
_cell.angle_gamma   90.00
#
_symmetry.space_group_name_H-M   'P 1'
#
loop_
_entity.id
_entity.type
_entity.pdbx_description
1 polymer ?
#
loop_
_entity_poly.entity_id
_entity_poly.type
_entity_poly.pdbx_seq_one_letter_code
_entity_poly.pdbx_strand_id
1 'polypeptide(L)'
;MNIWTQKSIELANQRNYLDLLYRVYPMSVNLRRELPNSTLNNIRIAFNNRDDDSLLKILLKQEVFPIKDSYVAYLKRDNSSIERNPNTAQRLVGMLYEMGLDDIIDHTTAPKETNRQIGPLFKNWIKTGNLGVPVFTNATDFVDIEQNAVFDGSDFAMESFAHNQLGYDRPKGLDFIAKFNGKYIIAEAKFLSDFGGHQNAQFNDAISTMRANLAPVGKKVVKIAILDGVLYIKGNNKMHKLITTQFSDDEVIISAVLLRDYLFSL
;
A
#
# COMPACT_ATOMS: atom_id res chain seq x y z
N MET A 1 12.36 -23.04 -6.61
CA MET A 1 11.19 -22.16 -6.44
C MET A 1 10.30 -22.84 -5.42
N ASN A 2 10.05 -22.17 -4.29
CA ASN A 2 9.25 -22.74 -3.20
C ASN A 2 7.85 -23.19 -3.67
N ILE A 3 7.35 -24.28 -3.09
CA ILE A 3 6.05 -24.87 -3.43
C ILE A 3 4.86 -23.92 -3.20
N TRP A 4 4.91 -23.04 -2.21
CA TRP A 4 3.86 -22.05 -1.94
C TRP A 4 3.89 -20.89 -2.93
N THR A 5 5.07 -20.51 -3.42
CA THR A 5 5.20 -19.59 -4.55
C THR A 5 4.56 -20.20 -5.80
N GLN A 6 4.83 -21.48 -6.07
CA GLN A 6 4.21 -22.21 -7.19
C GLN A 6 2.68 -22.26 -7.04
N LYS A 7 2.17 -22.66 -5.86
CA LYS A 7 0.72 -22.70 -5.59
C LYS A 7 0.06 -21.32 -5.76
N SER A 8 0.77 -20.24 -5.40
CA SER A 8 0.26 -18.87 -5.60
C SER A 8 0.15 -18.52 -7.08
N ILE A 9 1.13 -18.92 -7.90
CA ILE A 9 1.07 -18.78 -9.37
C ILE A 9 -0.08 -19.60 -9.94
N GLU A 10 -0.22 -20.87 -9.53
CA GLU A 10 -1.30 -21.74 -10.02
C GLU A 10 -2.67 -21.19 -9.64
N LEU A 11 -2.85 -20.75 -8.39
CA LEU A 11 -4.07 -20.10 -7.92
C LEU A 11 -4.43 -18.91 -8.80
N ALA A 12 -3.48 -18.03 -9.08
CA ALA A 12 -3.68 -16.81 -9.87
C ALA A 12 -4.07 -17.07 -11.33
N ASN A 13 -3.64 -18.19 -11.92
CA ASN A 13 -3.85 -18.49 -13.34
C ASN A 13 -4.95 -19.54 -13.60
N GLN A 14 -5.47 -20.23 -12.59
CA GLN A 14 -6.39 -21.36 -12.77
C GLN A 14 -7.70 -21.26 -11.99
N ARG A 15 -7.83 -20.30 -11.07
CA ARG A 15 -8.99 -20.19 -10.18
C ARG A 15 -9.53 -18.76 -10.10
N ASN A 16 -10.53 -18.57 -9.26
CA ASN A 16 -11.17 -17.30 -8.91
C ASN A 16 -10.27 -16.41 -8.03
N TYR A 17 -9.01 -16.21 -8.43
CA TYR A 17 -8.01 -15.51 -7.61
C TYR A 17 -8.42 -14.10 -7.23
N LEU A 18 -8.96 -13.31 -8.17
CA LEU A 18 -9.41 -11.94 -7.87
C LEU A 18 -10.59 -11.91 -6.90
N ASP A 19 -11.51 -12.88 -6.98
CA ASP A 19 -12.64 -12.99 -6.04
C ASP A 19 -12.17 -13.36 -4.63
N LEU A 20 -11.14 -14.21 -4.54
CA LEU A 20 -10.51 -14.56 -3.27
C LEU A 20 -9.70 -13.39 -2.71
N LEU A 21 -8.99 -12.65 -3.56
CA LEU A 21 -8.29 -11.42 -3.18
C LEU A 21 -9.25 -10.35 -2.69
N TYR A 22 -10.45 -10.22 -3.27
CA TYR A 22 -11.45 -9.27 -2.82
C TYR A 22 -11.85 -9.49 -1.34
N ARG A 23 -11.73 -10.73 -0.83
CA ARG A 23 -11.96 -11.03 0.59
C ARG A 23 -10.83 -10.49 1.49
N VAL A 24 -9.63 -10.31 0.94
CA VAL A 24 -8.46 -9.75 1.64
C VAL A 24 -8.43 -8.22 1.47
N TYR A 25 -8.69 -7.75 0.26
CA TYR A 25 -8.65 -6.35 -0.16
C TYR A 25 -10.02 -5.91 -0.69
N PRO A 26 -11.04 -5.78 0.17
CA PRO A 26 -12.37 -5.37 -0.28
C PRO A 26 -12.31 -3.92 -0.76
N MET A 27 -12.54 -3.74 -2.06
CA MET A 27 -12.62 -2.41 -2.65
C MET A 27 -13.99 -1.79 -2.39
N SER A 28 -14.01 -0.64 -1.71
CA SER A 28 -15.21 0.19 -1.60
C SER A 28 -15.48 0.91 -2.90
N VAL A 29 -16.77 1.10 -3.24
CA VAL A 29 -17.17 2.11 -4.22
C VAL A 29 -16.78 3.46 -3.61
N ASN A 30 -15.72 4.06 -4.14
CA ASN A 30 -15.24 5.31 -3.61
C ASN A 30 -16.21 6.42 -4.03
N LEU A 31 -16.94 6.95 -3.06
CA LEU A 31 -17.74 8.16 -3.25
C LEU A 31 -16.82 9.32 -3.63
N ARG A 32 -17.36 10.25 -4.43
CA ARG A 32 -16.69 11.52 -4.73
C ARG A 32 -16.41 12.25 -3.42
N ARG A 33 -15.30 12.99 -3.39
CA ARG A 33 -14.99 13.88 -2.28
C ARG A 33 -16.02 15.00 -2.23
N GLU A 34 -16.48 15.31 -1.03
CA GLU A 34 -17.34 16.46 -0.82
C GLU A 34 -16.49 17.74 -0.71
N LEU A 35 -16.89 18.77 -1.47
CA LEU A 35 -16.38 20.12 -1.28
C LEU A 35 -17.43 20.92 -0.51
N PRO A 36 -17.04 21.71 0.51
CA PRO A 36 -17.97 22.63 1.16
C PRO A 36 -18.63 23.55 0.14
N ASN A 37 -19.93 23.84 0.31
CA ASN A 37 -20.67 24.72 -0.59
C ASN A 37 -20.01 26.11 -0.72
N SER A 38 -19.37 26.61 0.35
CA SER A 38 -18.59 27.84 0.32
C SER A 38 -17.40 27.75 -0.64
N THR A 39 -16.64 26.65 -0.61
CA THR A 39 -15.53 26.40 -1.53
C THR A 39 -16.01 26.30 -2.97
N LEU A 40 -17.10 25.55 -3.22
CA LEU A 40 -17.69 25.45 -4.56
C LEU A 40 -18.09 26.82 -5.10
N ASN A 41 -18.78 27.63 -4.29
CA ASN A 41 -19.18 28.98 -4.68
C ASN A 41 -17.96 29.87 -4.97
N ASN A 42 -16.90 29.79 -4.16
CA ASN A 42 -15.68 30.55 -4.38
C ASN A 42 -14.97 30.15 -5.68
N ILE A 43 -14.94 28.85 -6.02
CA ILE A 43 -14.42 28.36 -7.30
C ILE A 43 -15.24 28.95 -8.45
N ARG A 44 -16.58 28.89 -8.37
CA ARG A 44 -17.48 29.42 -9.41
C ARG A 44 -17.28 30.92 -9.63
N ILE A 45 -17.19 31.69 -8.54
CA ILE A 45 -16.97 33.14 -8.60
C ILE A 45 -15.61 33.45 -9.23
N ALA A 46 -14.54 32.83 -8.75
CA ALA A 46 -13.19 33.07 -9.27
C ALA A 46 -13.08 32.69 -10.74
N PHE A 47 -13.66 31.56 -11.15
CA PHE A 47 -13.67 31.12 -12.54
C PHE A 47 -14.42 32.10 -13.46
N ASN A 48 -15.64 32.49 -13.08
CA ASN A 48 -16.49 33.36 -13.90
C ASN A 48 -15.93 34.78 -14.02
N ASN A 49 -15.31 35.29 -12.95
CA ASN A 49 -14.69 36.62 -12.93
C ASN A 49 -13.30 36.64 -13.59
N ARG A 50 -12.79 35.49 -14.04
CA ARG A 50 -11.42 35.33 -14.53
C ARG A 50 -10.38 35.80 -13.51
N ASP A 51 -10.61 35.50 -12.22
CA ASP A 51 -9.69 35.81 -11.13
C ASP A 51 -8.67 34.66 -10.96
N ASP A 52 -7.57 34.79 -11.70
CA ASP A 52 -6.50 33.79 -11.81
C ASP A 52 -5.89 33.42 -10.46
N ASP A 53 -5.58 34.43 -9.64
CA ASP A 53 -4.90 34.25 -8.37
C ASP A 53 -5.81 33.54 -7.36
N SER A 54 -7.06 33.98 -7.25
CA SER A 54 -8.05 33.34 -6.36
C SER A 54 -8.33 31.91 -6.80
N LEU A 55 -8.57 31.69 -8.10
CA LEU A 55 -8.91 30.36 -8.63
C LEU A 55 -7.78 29.36 -8.32
N LEU A 56 -6.53 29.73 -8.63
CA LEU A 56 -5.37 28.88 -8.39
C LEU A 56 -5.17 28.61 -6.89
N LYS A 57 -5.23 29.65 -6.04
CA LYS A 57 -5.06 29.51 -4.59
C LYS A 57 -6.15 28.67 -3.94
N ILE A 58 -7.40 28.77 -4.38
CA ILE A 58 -8.49 27.93 -3.89
C ILE A 58 -8.25 26.46 -4.26
N LEU A 59 -7.90 26.19 -5.52
CA LEU A 59 -7.69 24.82 -6.01
C LEU A 59 -6.45 24.15 -5.41
N LEU A 60 -5.37 24.90 -5.19
CA LEU A 60 -4.15 24.37 -4.54
C LEU A 60 -4.41 23.90 -3.10
N LYS A 61 -5.38 24.49 -2.39
CA LYS A 61 -5.79 24.08 -1.04
C LYS A 61 -6.60 22.77 -1.01
N GLN A 62 -7.13 22.32 -2.15
CA GLN A 62 -7.92 21.09 -2.21
C GLN A 62 -7.01 19.86 -2.17
N GLU A 63 -7.53 18.73 -1.66
CA GLU A 63 -6.77 17.48 -1.62
C GLU A 63 -6.28 17.08 -3.02
N VAL A 64 -7.18 17.12 -4.00
CA VAL A 64 -6.90 16.82 -5.41
C VAL A 64 -6.89 18.12 -6.18
N PHE A 65 -5.79 18.37 -6.89
CA PHE A 65 -5.75 19.45 -7.88
C PHE A 65 -6.28 18.89 -9.20
N PRO A 66 -7.10 19.63 -9.96
CA PRO A 66 -7.79 19.10 -11.14
C PRO A 66 -6.83 18.72 -12.29
N ILE A 67 -5.62 19.27 -12.32
CA ILE A 67 -4.61 19.00 -13.34
C ILE A 67 -3.47 18.14 -12.78
N LYS A 68 -3.08 17.10 -13.51
CA LYS A 68 -1.88 16.32 -13.21
C LYS A 68 -0.65 17.01 -13.80
N ASP A 69 0.00 17.86 -13.01
CA ASP A 69 1.19 18.61 -13.41
C ASP A 69 2.25 18.56 -12.29
N SER A 70 3.52 18.36 -12.65
CA SER A 70 4.62 18.16 -11.71
C SER A 70 4.90 19.40 -10.84
N TYR A 71 4.60 20.61 -11.32
CA TYR A 71 4.83 21.85 -10.58
C TYR A 71 3.80 22.08 -9.48
N VAL A 72 2.59 21.51 -9.60
CA VAL A 72 1.51 21.66 -8.61
C VAL A 72 1.97 21.19 -7.22
N ALA A 73 2.73 20.10 -7.15
CA ALA A 73 3.23 19.58 -5.88
C ALA A 73 4.16 20.58 -5.15
N TYR A 74 4.94 21.35 -5.91
CA TYR A 74 5.79 22.41 -5.36
C TYR A 74 4.94 23.60 -4.91
N LEU A 75 4.04 24.08 -5.76
CA LEU A 75 3.17 25.22 -5.47
C LEU A 75 2.29 24.99 -4.22
N LYS A 76 1.79 23.76 -4.02
CA LYS A 76 1.03 23.41 -2.81
C LYS A 76 1.85 23.50 -1.51
N ARG A 77 3.16 23.26 -1.58
CA ARG A 77 4.06 23.26 -0.41
C ARG A 77 4.59 24.65 -0.08
N ASP A 78 4.75 25.49 -1.10
CA ASP A 78 5.17 26.88 -0.96
C ASP A 78 4.24 27.81 -1.75
N ASN A 79 3.22 28.35 -1.07
CA ASN A 79 2.27 29.25 -1.71
C ASN A 79 2.91 30.55 -2.21
N SER A 80 4.03 31.00 -1.62
CA SER A 80 4.75 32.20 -2.09
C SER A 80 5.38 31.99 -3.47
N SER A 81 5.58 30.74 -3.87
CA SER A 81 6.15 30.41 -5.18
C SER A 81 5.23 30.77 -6.34
N ILE A 82 3.94 31.01 -6.12
CA ILE A 82 3.00 31.50 -7.15
C ILE A 82 3.47 32.86 -7.67
N GLU A 83 3.76 33.79 -6.76
CA GLU A 83 4.22 35.15 -7.08
C GLU A 83 5.62 35.16 -7.68
N ARG A 84 6.49 34.24 -7.24
CA ARG A 84 7.85 34.08 -7.77
C ARG A 84 7.89 33.43 -9.15
N ASN A 85 6.84 32.72 -9.56
CA ASN A 85 6.78 31.97 -10.82
C ASN A 85 5.50 32.28 -11.62
N PRO A 86 5.29 33.55 -12.03
CA PRO A 86 4.03 34.00 -12.63
C PRO A 86 3.70 33.27 -13.95
N ASN A 87 4.70 32.97 -14.78
CA ASN A 87 4.48 32.25 -16.04
C ASN A 87 3.96 30.82 -15.82
N THR A 88 4.45 30.14 -14.79
CA THR A 88 3.99 28.80 -14.43
C THR A 88 2.57 28.84 -13.88
N ALA A 89 2.27 29.82 -13.01
CA ALA A 89 0.93 30.04 -12.49
C ALA A 89 -0.08 30.32 -13.62
N GLN A 90 0.27 31.24 -14.54
CA GLN A 90 -0.57 31.60 -15.68
C GLN A 90 -0.81 30.41 -16.62
N ARG A 91 0.21 29.59 -16.89
CA ARG A 91 0.05 28.36 -17.67
C ARG A 91 -0.96 27.40 -17.03
N LEU A 92 -0.87 27.18 -15.72
CA LEU A 92 -1.79 26.30 -15.01
C LEU A 92 -3.21 26.86 -15.03
N VAL A 93 -3.37 28.17 -14.82
CA VAL A 93 -4.68 28.82 -14.89
C VAL A 93 -5.28 28.78 -16.30
N GLY A 94 -4.46 28.96 -17.34
CA GLY A 94 -4.88 28.76 -18.73
C GLY A 94 -5.46 27.37 -18.95
N MET A 95 -4.76 26.33 -18.50
CA MET A 95 -5.25 24.94 -18.57
C MET A 95 -6.56 24.72 -17.78
N LEU A 96 -6.74 25.40 -16.64
CA LEU A 96 -7.99 25.35 -15.87
C LEU A 96 -9.15 25.94 -16.67
N TYR A 97 -8.94 27.09 -17.30
CA TYR A 97 -9.99 27.70 -18.13
C TYR A 97 -10.31 26.89 -19.38
N GLU A 98 -9.31 26.28 -20.02
CA GLU A 98 -9.51 25.37 -21.15
C GLU A 98 -10.31 24.13 -20.77
N MET A 99 -10.06 23.58 -19.58
CA MET A 99 -10.80 22.43 -19.03
C MET A 99 -12.27 22.77 -18.72
N GLY A 100 -12.54 23.99 -18.24
CA GLY A 100 -13.89 24.41 -17.90
C GLY A 100 -14.30 24.06 -16.46
N LEU A 101 -15.30 24.80 -15.96
CA LEU A 101 -15.71 24.78 -14.55
C LEU A 101 -16.24 23.41 -14.09
N ASP A 102 -17.04 22.74 -14.91
CA ASP A 102 -17.63 21.46 -14.54
C ASP A 102 -16.55 20.38 -14.41
N ASP A 103 -15.61 20.33 -15.35
CA ASP A 103 -14.48 19.39 -15.28
C ASP A 103 -13.51 19.74 -14.13
N ILE A 104 -13.30 21.02 -13.81
CA ILE A 104 -12.55 21.42 -12.60
C ILE A 104 -13.19 20.80 -11.36
N ILE A 105 -14.52 20.95 -11.19
CA ILE A 105 -15.24 20.41 -10.05
C ILE A 105 -15.17 18.88 -10.08
N ASP A 106 -15.34 18.26 -11.25
CA ASP A 106 -15.31 16.81 -11.42
C ASP A 106 -13.96 16.23 -10.95
N HIS A 107 -12.85 16.77 -11.46
CA HIS A 107 -11.52 16.27 -11.13
C HIS A 107 -11.13 16.58 -9.68
N THR A 108 -11.52 17.75 -9.15
CA THR A 108 -11.25 18.12 -7.75
C THR A 108 -12.02 17.25 -6.76
N THR A 109 -13.23 16.81 -7.13
CA THR A 109 -14.10 15.92 -6.33
C THR A 109 -13.87 14.44 -6.62
N ALA A 110 -12.88 14.09 -7.46
CA ALA A 110 -12.58 12.70 -7.77
C ALA A 110 -12.44 11.86 -6.48
N PRO A 111 -12.82 10.57 -6.48
CA PRO A 111 -12.65 9.70 -5.33
C PRO A 111 -11.18 9.52 -4.89
N LYS A 112 -10.97 9.05 -3.66
CA LYS A 112 -9.62 8.63 -3.22
C LYS A 112 -9.10 7.52 -4.16
N GLU A 113 -7.84 7.65 -4.59
CA GLU A 113 -7.21 6.61 -5.42
C GLU A 113 -7.14 5.29 -4.66
N THR A 114 -7.66 4.22 -5.28
CA THR A 114 -7.66 2.83 -4.79
C THR A 114 -6.31 2.40 -4.22
N ASN A 115 -5.21 2.71 -4.92
CA ASN A 115 -3.87 2.28 -4.54
C ASN A 115 -3.40 2.83 -3.18
N ARG A 116 -3.97 3.96 -2.72
CA ARG A 116 -3.69 4.53 -1.39
C ARG A 116 -4.51 3.89 -0.27
N GLN A 117 -5.55 3.14 -0.60
CA GLN A 117 -6.45 2.49 0.36
C GLN A 117 -6.05 1.04 0.66
N ILE A 118 -5.29 0.40 -0.24
CA ILE A 118 -4.96 -1.04 -0.17
C ILE A 118 -4.10 -1.40 1.06
N GLY A 119 -3.17 -0.54 1.48
CA GLY A 119 -2.25 -0.83 2.58
C GLY A 119 -2.95 -1.23 3.88
N PRO A 120 -3.88 -0.41 4.41
CA PRO A 120 -4.64 -0.76 5.62
C PRO A 120 -5.54 -2.00 5.49
N LEU A 121 -5.95 -2.39 4.29
CA LEU A 121 -6.89 -3.51 4.11
C LEU A 121 -6.31 -4.84 4.57
N PHE A 122 -5.02 -5.09 4.32
CA PHE A 122 -4.36 -6.30 4.79
C PHE A 122 -4.40 -6.40 6.33
N LYS A 123 -4.02 -5.34 7.05
CA LYS A 123 -4.08 -5.31 8.52
C LYS A 123 -5.52 -5.49 9.03
N ASN A 124 -6.50 -4.87 8.38
CA ASN A 124 -7.90 -5.05 8.74
C ASN A 124 -8.39 -6.49 8.54
N TRP A 125 -7.96 -7.15 7.46
CA TRP A 125 -8.28 -8.56 7.20
C TRP A 125 -7.66 -9.52 8.22
N ILE A 126 -6.49 -9.18 8.76
CA ILE A 126 -5.90 -9.91 9.89
C ILE A 126 -6.76 -9.75 11.15
N LYS A 127 -7.16 -8.51 11.47
CA LYS A 127 -7.99 -8.18 12.66
C LYS A 127 -9.34 -8.90 12.68
N THR A 128 -9.93 -9.20 11.52
CA THR A 128 -11.20 -9.91 11.44
C THR A 128 -11.09 -11.41 11.74
N GLY A 129 -9.89 -11.92 12.06
CA GLY A 129 -9.68 -13.30 12.49
C GLY A 129 -9.69 -14.31 11.34
N ASN A 130 -9.50 -13.87 10.09
CA ASN A 130 -9.54 -14.74 8.91
C ASN A 130 -8.46 -15.83 8.92
N LEU A 131 -7.35 -15.60 9.63
CA LEU A 131 -6.32 -16.61 9.84
C LEU A 131 -6.72 -17.71 10.85
N GLY A 132 -7.82 -17.53 11.59
CA GLY A 132 -8.34 -18.53 12.53
C GLY A 132 -7.51 -18.72 13.79
N VAL A 133 -6.77 -17.69 14.19
CA VAL A 133 -5.92 -17.66 15.39
C VAL A 133 -6.18 -16.35 16.15
N PRO A 134 -5.92 -16.31 17.47
CA PRO A 134 -6.04 -15.07 18.24
C PRO A 134 -5.08 -13.98 17.71
N VAL A 135 -5.57 -12.75 17.72
CA VAL A 135 -4.82 -11.54 17.34
C VAL A 135 -4.61 -10.70 18.59
N PHE A 136 -3.35 -10.38 18.90
CA PHE A 136 -2.98 -9.60 20.07
C PHE A 136 -2.45 -8.23 19.64
N THR A 137 -2.87 -7.19 20.36
CA THR A 137 -2.36 -5.83 20.19
C THR A 137 -1.29 -5.47 21.23
N ASN A 138 -1.15 -6.31 22.27
CA ASN A 138 -0.13 -6.18 23.33
C ASN A 138 0.99 -7.21 23.11
N ALA A 139 2.23 -6.76 23.15
CA ALA A 139 3.40 -7.61 22.90
C ALA A 139 3.63 -8.65 24.01
N THR A 140 3.32 -8.33 25.27
CA THR A 140 3.47 -9.25 26.40
C THR A 140 2.52 -10.44 26.25
N ASP A 141 1.24 -10.17 26.04
CA ASP A 141 0.22 -11.22 25.83
C ASP A 141 0.57 -12.12 24.63
N PHE A 142 1.11 -11.53 23.55
CA PHE A 142 1.56 -12.26 22.37
C PHE A 142 2.78 -13.17 22.63
N VAL A 143 3.70 -12.76 23.50
CA VAL A 143 4.88 -13.57 23.85
C VAL A 143 4.47 -14.75 24.71
N ASP A 144 3.59 -14.52 25.69
CA ASP A 144 3.24 -15.47 26.74
C ASP A 144 2.39 -16.66 26.26
N ILE A 145 1.65 -16.51 25.16
CA ILE A 145 0.82 -17.60 24.61
C ILE A 145 1.68 -18.68 23.94
N GLU A 146 1.51 -19.97 24.21
CA GLU A 146 2.28 -21.00 23.47
C GLU A 146 1.71 -21.30 22.07
N GLN A 147 0.40 -21.04 21.90
CA GLN A 147 -0.36 -21.39 20.71
C GLN A 147 -0.06 -20.46 19.53
N ASN A 148 -0.58 -20.85 18.36
CA ASN A 148 -0.50 -20.03 17.15
C ASN A 148 -1.25 -18.71 17.35
N ALA A 149 -0.62 -17.60 16.98
CA ALA A 149 -1.14 -16.26 17.23
C ALA A 149 -0.56 -15.24 16.24
N VAL A 150 -1.23 -14.10 16.12
CA VAL A 150 -0.77 -12.94 15.34
C VAL A 150 -0.59 -11.73 16.26
N PHE A 151 0.45 -10.94 15.99
CA PHE A 151 0.69 -9.67 16.66
C PHE A 151 0.37 -8.51 15.71
N ASP A 152 -0.59 -7.68 16.11
CA ASP A 152 -1.08 -6.51 15.37
C ASP A 152 -1.03 -5.27 16.28
N GLY A 153 0.19 -4.89 16.65
CA GLY A 153 0.47 -3.67 17.38
C GLY A 153 0.43 -2.41 16.50
N SER A 154 0.67 -1.24 17.09
CA SER A 154 0.99 -0.04 16.31
C SER A 154 2.27 -0.24 15.49
N ASP A 155 2.47 0.56 14.44
CA ASP A 155 3.68 0.46 13.60
C ASP A 155 4.96 0.53 14.45
N PHE A 156 5.01 1.45 15.42
CA PHE A 156 6.11 1.56 16.37
C PHE A 156 6.28 0.33 17.26
N ALA A 157 5.18 -0.25 17.75
CA ALA A 157 5.23 -1.44 18.61
C ALA A 157 5.69 -2.67 17.83
N MET A 158 5.23 -2.85 16.60
CA MET A 158 5.65 -3.93 15.70
C MET A 158 7.13 -3.81 15.34
N GLU A 159 7.59 -2.61 14.98
CA GLU A 159 9.01 -2.34 14.69
C GLU A 159 9.89 -2.61 15.92
N SER A 160 9.51 -2.07 17.08
CA SER A 160 10.22 -2.29 18.34
C SER A 160 10.27 -3.77 18.72
N PHE A 161 9.17 -4.49 18.52
CA PHE A 161 9.12 -5.93 18.77
C PHE A 161 10.06 -6.69 17.84
N ALA A 162 10.00 -6.42 16.53
CA ALA A 162 10.85 -7.09 15.56
C ALA A 162 12.34 -6.87 15.84
N HIS A 163 12.72 -5.64 16.19
CA HIS A 163 14.09 -5.31 16.53
C HIS A 163 14.54 -5.99 17.82
N ASN A 164 13.82 -5.75 18.92
CA ASN A 164 14.24 -6.17 20.25
C ASN A 164 14.06 -7.67 20.51
N GLN A 165 13.05 -8.30 19.88
CA GLN A 165 12.66 -9.68 20.18
C GLN A 165 12.99 -10.66 19.08
N LEU A 166 13.11 -10.22 17.82
CA LEU A 166 13.30 -11.09 16.64
C LEU A 166 14.62 -10.84 15.92
N GLY A 167 15.42 -9.85 16.36
CA GLY A 167 16.72 -9.53 15.79
C GLY A 167 16.64 -8.80 14.45
N TYR A 168 15.50 -8.21 14.11
CA TYR A 168 15.31 -7.51 12.83
C TYR A 168 15.97 -6.13 12.84
N ASP A 169 17.05 -5.97 12.06
CA ASP A 169 17.91 -4.77 12.10
C ASP A 169 17.66 -3.78 10.95
N ARG A 170 16.60 -3.99 10.15
CA ARG A 170 16.27 -3.02 9.09
C ARG A 170 15.49 -1.85 9.72
N PRO A 171 15.82 -0.58 9.41
CA PRO A 171 15.13 0.60 9.95
C PRO A 171 13.79 0.83 9.24
N LYS A 172 12.90 -0.15 9.34
CA LYS A 172 11.58 -0.11 8.73
C LYS A 172 10.62 -1.01 9.51
N GLY A 173 9.39 -0.53 9.72
CA GLY A 173 8.30 -1.35 10.24
C GLY A 173 7.93 -2.53 9.32
N LEU A 174 7.20 -3.48 9.89
CA LEU A 174 6.70 -4.67 9.22
C LEU A 174 5.17 -4.61 9.09
N ASP A 175 4.65 -5.22 8.04
CA ASP A 175 3.20 -5.34 7.85
C ASP A 175 2.60 -6.54 8.62
N PHE A 176 3.41 -7.54 8.98
CA PHE A 176 2.94 -8.78 9.61
C PHE A 176 3.96 -9.37 10.59
N ILE A 177 3.49 -9.75 11.77
CA ILE A 177 4.23 -10.53 12.77
C ILE A 177 3.31 -11.62 13.31
N ALA A 178 3.77 -12.87 13.33
CA ALA A 178 3.02 -13.99 13.88
C ALA A 178 3.89 -15.02 14.58
N LYS A 179 3.26 -15.92 15.33
CA LYS A 179 3.87 -17.09 15.93
C LYS A 179 3.08 -18.32 15.51
N PHE A 180 3.71 -19.26 14.82
CA PHE A 180 3.10 -20.52 14.41
C PHE A 180 4.07 -21.67 14.67
N ASN A 181 3.59 -22.73 15.33
CA ASN A 181 4.32 -23.96 15.60
C ASN A 181 5.74 -23.70 16.19
N GLY A 182 5.80 -22.79 17.17
CA GLY A 182 7.04 -22.41 17.86
C GLY A 182 8.01 -21.54 17.04
N LYS A 183 7.63 -21.10 15.85
CA LYS A 183 8.40 -20.20 14.98
C LYS A 183 7.76 -18.83 14.94
N TYR A 184 8.57 -17.78 14.93
CA TYR A 184 8.12 -16.42 14.64
C TYR A 184 8.17 -16.18 13.13
N ILE A 185 7.18 -15.47 12.61
CA ILE A 185 7.08 -15.13 11.19
C ILE A 185 7.03 -13.61 11.08
N ILE A 186 7.86 -13.06 10.20
CA ILE A 186 7.83 -11.64 9.85
C ILE A 186 7.69 -11.47 8.34
N ALA A 187 6.91 -10.47 7.92
CA ALA A 187 6.70 -10.21 6.51
C ALA A 187 6.37 -8.75 6.20
N GLU A 188 6.64 -8.39 4.94
CA GLU A 188 6.05 -7.23 4.27
C GLU A 188 4.90 -7.70 3.36
N ALA A 189 3.79 -6.97 3.34
CA ALA A 189 2.63 -7.26 2.53
C ALA A 189 2.43 -6.19 1.45
N LYS A 190 2.30 -6.59 0.18
CA LYS A 190 2.06 -5.66 -0.94
C LYS A 190 1.12 -6.29 -1.98
N PHE A 191 0.12 -5.54 -2.40
CA PHE A 191 -0.68 -5.88 -3.58
C PHE A 191 -0.22 -5.04 -4.78
N LEU A 192 0.41 -5.73 -5.73
CA LEU A 192 1.01 -5.17 -6.93
C LEU A 192 -0.04 -5.13 -8.05
N SER A 193 -0.76 -4.02 -8.17
CA SER A 193 -1.93 -3.91 -9.05
C SER A 193 -1.61 -3.72 -10.53
N ASP A 194 -0.38 -3.32 -10.86
CA ASP A 194 0.07 -3.02 -12.23
C ASP A 194 1.59 -3.19 -12.35
N PHE A 195 2.13 -3.03 -13.56
CA PHE A 195 3.56 -2.96 -13.83
C PHE A 195 4.06 -1.52 -13.81
N GLY A 196 5.31 -1.31 -13.40
CA GLY A 196 5.94 0.02 -13.46
C GLY A 196 6.97 0.26 -12.37
N GLY A 197 7.60 1.44 -12.39
CA GLY A 197 8.67 1.82 -11.46
C GLY A 197 8.24 1.77 -9.99
N HIS A 198 7.09 2.36 -9.66
CA HIS A 198 6.55 2.35 -8.30
C HIS A 198 6.25 0.92 -7.79
N GLN A 199 5.69 0.08 -8.65
CA GLN A 199 5.33 -1.31 -8.31
C GLN A 199 6.59 -2.18 -8.15
N ASN A 200 7.60 -1.96 -9.00
CA ASN A 200 8.92 -2.60 -8.84
C ASN A 200 9.61 -2.20 -7.54
N ALA A 201 9.47 -0.95 -7.09
CA ALA A 201 10.00 -0.51 -5.81
C ALA A 201 9.31 -1.21 -4.64
N GLN A 202 7.98 -1.36 -4.68
CA GLN A 202 7.21 -2.10 -3.67
C GLN A 202 7.57 -3.58 -3.63
N PHE A 203 7.73 -4.22 -4.80
CA PHE A 203 8.22 -5.59 -4.90
C PHE A 203 9.61 -5.72 -4.24
N ASN A 204 10.58 -4.90 -4.66
CA ASN A 204 11.94 -4.95 -4.14
C ASN A 204 12.01 -4.73 -2.63
N ASP A 205 11.20 -3.82 -2.11
CA ASP A 205 11.14 -3.52 -0.69
C ASP A 205 10.64 -4.72 0.15
N ALA A 206 9.62 -5.44 -0.33
CA ALA A 206 9.19 -6.69 0.31
C ALA A 206 10.28 -7.78 0.26
N ILE A 207 10.99 -7.90 -0.87
CA ILE A 207 12.12 -8.82 -1.00
C ILE A 207 13.28 -8.43 -0.06
N SER A 208 13.57 -7.14 0.10
CA SER A 208 14.57 -6.65 1.05
C SER A 208 14.22 -7.01 2.49
N THR A 209 12.94 -6.95 2.88
CA THR A 209 12.48 -7.41 4.19
C THR A 209 12.68 -8.92 4.36
N MET A 210 12.31 -9.73 3.37
CA MET A 210 12.49 -11.18 3.40
C MET A 210 13.98 -11.59 3.52
N ARG A 211 14.86 -10.87 2.81
CA ARG A 211 16.31 -11.11 2.80
C ARG A 211 17.07 -10.40 3.93
N ALA A 212 16.39 -9.67 4.81
CA ALA A 212 17.05 -8.94 5.90
C ALA A 212 17.83 -9.87 6.83
N ASN A 213 19.01 -9.43 7.27
CA ASN A 213 19.78 -10.18 8.26
C ASN A 213 19.08 -10.10 9.63
N LEU A 214 19.21 -11.16 10.43
CA LEU A 214 18.70 -11.21 11.78
C LEU A 214 19.85 -11.36 12.77
N ALA A 215 19.87 -10.51 13.79
CA ALA A 215 20.75 -10.69 14.93
C ALA A 215 20.38 -11.99 15.68
N PRO A 216 21.36 -12.69 16.29
CA PRO A 216 21.08 -13.90 17.05
C PRO A 216 20.21 -13.59 18.29
N VAL A 217 18.98 -14.11 18.32
CA VAL A 217 18.02 -13.88 19.42
C VAL A 217 17.48 -15.16 20.07
N GLY A 218 18.11 -16.31 19.83
CA GLY A 218 17.71 -17.61 20.41
C GLY A 218 16.33 -18.13 19.94
N LYS A 219 15.65 -17.40 19.04
CA LYS A 219 14.34 -17.73 18.48
C LYS A 219 14.47 -18.12 17.02
N LYS A 220 13.61 -19.03 16.57
CA LYS A 220 13.48 -19.37 15.14
C LYS A 220 12.57 -18.35 14.48
N VAL A 221 13.13 -17.59 13.53
CA VAL A 221 12.40 -16.55 12.79
C VAL A 221 12.39 -16.91 11.31
N VAL A 222 11.19 -16.98 10.73
CA VAL A 222 10.94 -17.19 9.31
C VAL A 222 10.58 -15.86 8.68
N LYS A 223 11.23 -15.51 7.58
CA LYS A 223 10.98 -14.27 6.85
C LYS A 223 10.32 -14.64 5.53
N ILE A 224 9.19 -14.01 5.22
CA ILE A 224 8.45 -14.25 3.98
C ILE A 224 8.08 -12.91 3.32
N ALA A 225 7.71 -12.97 2.04
CA ALA A 225 7.06 -11.85 1.36
C ALA A 225 5.61 -12.22 1.03
N ILE A 226 4.66 -11.40 1.49
CA ILE A 226 3.25 -11.58 1.19
C ILE A 226 2.92 -10.68 0.00
N LEU A 227 2.91 -11.25 -1.20
CA LEU A 227 2.76 -10.48 -2.43
C LEU A 227 1.53 -10.95 -3.20
N ASP A 228 0.76 -10.01 -3.71
CA ASP A 228 -0.43 -10.28 -4.52
C ASP A 228 -0.41 -9.50 -5.83
N GLY A 229 -1.20 -9.96 -6.81
CA GLY A 229 -1.46 -9.22 -8.05
C GLY A 229 -0.64 -9.68 -9.26
N VAL A 230 -0.15 -8.73 -10.05
CA VAL A 230 0.31 -8.98 -11.43
C VAL A 230 1.59 -9.83 -11.52
N LEU A 231 2.35 -9.96 -10.43
CA LEU A 231 3.56 -10.80 -10.38
C LEU A 231 3.29 -12.27 -10.70
N TYR A 232 2.08 -12.75 -10.42
CA TYR A 232 1.69 -14.14 -10.65
C TYR A 232 1.19 -14.40 -12.08
N ILE A 233 0.92 -13.37 -12.86
CA ILE A 233 0.48 -13.53 -14.26
C ILE A 233 1.62 -14.14 -15.06
N LYS A 234 1.37 -15.33 -15.62
CA LYS A 234 2.36 -16.04 -16.43
C LYS A 234 2.71 -15.22 -17.66
N GLY A 235 3.99 -14.88 -17.81
CA GLY A 235 4.45 -14.09 -18.95
C GLY A 235 5.89 -13.63 -18.84
N ASN A 236 6.29 -12.78 -19.79
CA ASN A 236 7.67 -12.31 -19.92
C ASN A 236 8.00 -11.09 -19.02
N ASN A 237 7.10 -10.75 -18.09
CA ASN A 237 7.25 -9.58 -17.22
C ASN A 237 8.36 -9.80 -16.17
N LYS A 238 8.99 -8.71 -15.75
CA LYS A 238 10.16 -8.76 -14.87
C LYS A 238 9.86 -9.49 -13.56
N MET A 239 8.76 -9.15 -12.87
CA MET A 239 8.43 -9.73 -11.57
C MET A 239 8.18 -11.24 -11.66
N HIS A 240 7.40 -11.68 -12.65
CA HIS A 240 7.11 -13.11 -12.85
C HIS A 240 8.39 -13.92 -13.12
N LYS A 241 9.28 -13.39 -13.96
CA LYS A 241 10.60 -14.01 -14.17
C LYS A 241 11.40 -14.12 -12.89
N LEU A 242 11.43 -13.05 -12.09
CA LEU A 242 12.17 -13.06 -10.83
C LEU A 242 11.65 -14.15 -9.90
N ILE A 243 10.35 -14.20 -9.64
CA ILE A 243 9.76 -15.18 -8.69
C ILE A 243 9.92 -16.64 -9.14
N THR A 244 10.10 -16.87 -10.44
CA THR A 244 10.28 -18.23 -11.01
C THR A 244 11.74 -18.65 -11.17
N THR A 245 12.70 -17.70 -11.20
CA THR A 245 14.10 -18.01 -11.55
C THR A 245 15.15 -17.60 -10.52
N GLN A 246 14.84 -16.68 -9.58
CA GLN A 246 15.85 -16.06 -8.72
C GLN A 246 15.67 -16.31 -7.21
N PHE A 247 14.67 -17.10 -6.81
CA PHE A 247 14.40 -17.38 -5.41
C PHE A 247 14.59 -18.86 -5.10
N SER A 248 15.29 -19.13 -4.00
CA SER A 248 15.48 -20.49 -3.48
C SER A 248 14.19 -21.03 -2.85
N ASP A 249 14.22 -22.28 -2.40
CA ASP A 249 13.06 -22.89 -1.75
C ASP A 249 12.85 -22.36 -0.31
N ASP A 250 13.85 -21.74 0.30
CA ASP A 250 13.72 -21.09 1.61
C ASP A 250 13.17 -19.66 1.51
N GLU A 251 13.09 -19.11 0.29
CA GLU A 251 12.62 -17.75 0.01
C GLU A 251 11.14 -17.78 -0.42
N VAL A 252 10.27 -17.67 0.56
CA VAL A 252 8.83 -17.84 0.36
C VAL A 252 8.17 -16.53 -0.06
N ILE A 253 7.61 -16.52 -1.26
CA ILE A 253 6.76 -15.46 -1.79
C ILE A 253 5.36 -16.02 -1.95
N ILE A 254 4.41 -15.55 -1.15
CA ILE A 254 3.08 -16.17 -1.06
C ILE A 254 1.96 -15.15 -1.21
N SER A 255 0.88 -15.57 -1.87
CA SER A 255 -0.37 -14.80 -1.90
C SER A 255 -1.01 -14.79 -0.51
N ALA A 256 -1.59 -13.64 -0.10
CA ALA A 256 -2.35 -13.56 1.14
C ALA A 256 -3.50 -14.59 1.21
N VAL A 257 -4.03 -15.01 0.06
CA VAL A 257 -5.08 -16.04 -0.04
C VAL A 257 -4.62 -17.40 0.51
N LEU A 258 -3.34 -17.74 0.32
CA LEU A 258 -2.76 -19.01 0.79
C LEU A 258 -2.00 -18.88 2.12
N LEU A 259 -1.96 -17.66 2.69
CA LEU A 259 -1.17 -17.36 3.88
C LEU A 259 -1.55 -18.25 5.06
N ARG A 260 -2.85 -18.45 5.29
CA ARG A 260 -3.33 -19.31 6.38
C ARG A 260 -2.78 -20.73 6.24
N ASP A 261 -2.98 -21.36 5.09
CA ASP A 261 -2.56 -22.74 4.87
C ASP A 261 -1.05 -22.91 5.01
N TYR A 262 -0.28 -21.92 4.53
CA TYR A 262 1.16 -21.87 4.72
C TYR A 262 1.56 -21.80 6.20
N LEU A 263 0.99 -20.87 6.95
CA LEU A 263 1.33 -20.67 8.36
C LEU A 263 1.07 -21.93 9.20
N PHE A 264 -0.03 -22.64 8.94
CA PHE A 264 -0.32 -23.91 9.61
C PHE A 264 0.59 -25.06 9.17
N SER A 265 1.23 -24.96 8.00
CA SER A 265 2.16 -25.98 7.48
C SER A 265 3.60 -25.85 7.97
N LEU A 266 3.94 -24.74 8.64
CA LEU A 266 5.29 -24.46 9.17
C LEU A 266 5.71 -25.44 10.26
#